data_AF-A0A9E0DKA4-F1
#
_entry.id   AF-A0A9E0DKA4-F1
#
_cell.length_a   1.000
_cell.length_b   1.000
_cell.length_c   1.000
_cell.angle_alpha   90.00
_cell.angle_beta   90.00
_cell.angle_gamma   90.00
#
_symmetry.space_group_name_H-M   'P 1'
#
loop_
_entity.id
_entity.type
_entity.pdbx_description
1 polymer ?
#
loop_
_entity_poly.entity_id
_entity_poly.type
_entity_poly.pdbx_seq_one_letter_code
_entity_poly.pdbx_strand_id
1 'polypeptide(L)' 'MRTSTATYRRVVKQIQTLTADEQLRLLQDLTKMVQNSVVGTSKPNLMDLQGLDKELWRGVDVDTYINEERESWNG' A
#
# COMPACT_ATOMS: atom_id res chain seq x y z
N MET A 1 17.40 17.42 -10.79
CA MET A 1 18.16 16.60 -11.76
C MET A 1 17.25 16.24 -12.92
N ARG A 2 17.58 16.63 -14.17
CA ARG A 2 16.84 16.15 -15.35
C ARG A 2 17.39 14.78 -15.71
N THR A 3 16.68 13.71 -15.39
CA THR A 3 17.05 12.36 -15.86
C THR A 3 16.97 12.34 -17.39
N SER A 4 18.07 12.00 -18.05
CA SER A 4 18.08 11.78 -19.49
C SER A 4 17.07 10.68 -19.83
N THR A 5 16.21 10.90 -20.84
CA THR A 5 15.16 9.97 -21.28
C THR A 5 15.70 8.57 -21.61
N ALA A 6 17.00 8.47 -21.90
CA ALA A 6 17.71 7.20 -22.11
C ALA A 6 17.86 6.38 -20.81
N THR A 7 18.16 7.02 -19.68
CA THR A 7 18.33 6.36 -18.38
C THR A 7 17.02 5.77 -17.90
N TYR A 8 15.92 6.54 -18.01
CA TYR A 8 14.59 6.06 -17.63
C TYR A 8 14.17 4.81 -18.40
N ARG A 9 14.33 4.82 -19.74
CA ARG A 9 14.02 3.66 -20.59
C ARG A 9 14.86 2.43 -20.25
N ARG A 10 16.13 2.61 -19.89
CA ARG A 10 16.99 1.49 -19.47
C ARG A 10 16.47 0.83 -18.20
N VAL A 11 16.07 1.63 -17.21
CA VAL A 11 15.50 1.14 -15.95
C VAL A 11 14.21 0.37 -16.21
N VAL A 12 13.30 0.91 -17.04
CA VAL A 12 12.05 0.22 -17.40
C VAL A 12 12.32 -1.16 -18.02
N LYS A 13 13.29 -1.26 -18.93
CA LYS A 13 13.67 -2.55 -19.54
C LYS A 13 14.19 -3.55 -18.51
N GLN A 14 14.92 -3.11 -17.49
CA GLN A 14 15.43 -3.98 -16.42
C GLN A 14 14.30 -4.45 -15.49
N ILE A 15 13.30 -3.61 -15.25
CA ILE A 15 12.13 -4.00 -14.45
C ILE A 15 11.31 -5.07 -15.18
N GLN A 16 11.19 -4.96 -16.51
CA GLN A 16 10.47 -5.93 -17.33
C GLN A 16 11.10 -7.33 -17.32
N THR A 17 12.38 -7.48 -16.97
CA THR A 17 13.03 -8.79 -16.85
C THR A 17 12.79 -9.47 -15.51
N LEU A 18 12.23 -8.76 -14.53
CA LEU A 18 11.91 -9.31 -13.21
C LEU A 18 10.64 -10.16 -13.26
N THR A 19 10.55 -11.12 -12.32
CA THR A 19 9.31 -11.86 -12.07
C THR A 19 8.21 -10.95 -11.50
N ALA A 20 6.95 -11.37 -11.57
CA ALA A 20 5.82 -10.58 -11.03
C ALA A 20 6.00 -10.23 -9.54
N ASP A 21 6.50 -11.17 -8.73
CA ASP A 21 6.74 -10.94 -7.29
C ASP A 21 7.85 -9.92 -7.04
N GLU A 22 8.92 -9.95 -7.85
CA GLU A 22 10.01 -8.99 -7.77
C GLU A 22 9.59 -7.60 -8.24
N GLN A 23 8.75 -7.52 -9.28
CA GLN A 23 8.15 -6.26 -9.72
C GLN A 23 7.28 -5.65 -8.61
N LEU A 24 6.48 -6.48 -7.93
CA LEU A 24 5.63 -6.04 -6.83
C LEU A 24 6.45 -5.55 -5.63
N ARG A 25 7.50 -6.28 -5.25
CA ARG A 25 8.46 -5.84 -4.21
C ARG A 25 9.10 -4.51 -4.57
N LEU A 26 9.57 -4.37 -5.81
CA LEU A 26 10.19 -3.13 -6.28
C LEU A 26 9.21 -1.95 -6.25
N LEU A 27 7.94 -2.17 -6.60
CA LEU A 27 6.91 -1.14 -6.54
C LEU A 27 6.71 -0.62 -5.11
N GLN A 28 6.70 -1.52 -4.13
CA GLN A 28 6.59 -1.15 -2.71
C GLN A 28 7.79 -0.33 -2.24
N ASP A 29 9.00 -0.74 -2.62
CA ASP A 29 10.23 -0.03 -2.24
C ASP A 29 10.33 1.35 -2.90
N LEU A 30 9.94 1.45 -4.17
CA LEU A 30 9.85 2.73 -4.88
C LEU A 30 8.82 3.66 -4.22
N THR A 31 7.67 3.12 -3.81
CA THR A 31 6.63 3.88 -3.12
C THR A 31 7.15 4.44 -1.79
N LYS A 32 7.82 3.61 -0.97
CA LYS A 32 8.45 4.06 0.28
C LYS A 32 9.52 5.11 0.05
N MET A 33 10.36 4.93 -0.98
CA MET A 33 11.42 5.88 -1.32
C MET A 33 10.84 7.24 -1.75
N VAL A 34 9.80 7.24 -2.59
CA VAL A 34 9.12 8.47 -3.02
C VAL A 34 8.45 9.14 -1.83
N GLN A 35 7.70 8.39 -1.02
CA GLN A 35 7.04 8.91 0.18
C GLN A 35 8.04 9.56 1.14
N ASN A 36 9.17 8.90 1.43
CA ASN A 36 10.22 9.46 2.30
C ASN A 36 10.90 10.70 1.72
N SER A 37 10.96 10.82 0.38
CA SER A 37 11.57 11.96 -0.30
C SER A 37 10.64 13.17 -0.46
N VAL A 38 9.33 12.94 -0.57
CA VAL A 38 8.31 13.98 -0.79
C VAL A 38 7.72 14.45 0.53
N VAL A 39 7.49 13.53 1.45
CA VAL A 39 6.95 13.79 2.79
C VAL A 39 8.12 13.69 3.73
N GLY A 40 8.85 14.80 3.93
CA GLY A 40 9.95 14.83 4.90
C GLY A 40 9.49 14.25 6.24
N THR A 41 9.93 13.03 6.54
CA THR A 41 9.74 12.27 7.79
C THR A 41 8.49 12.64 8.59
N SER A 42 7.29 12.63 7.99
CA SER A 42 6.07 12.60 8.80
C SER A 42 5.86 11.14 9.18
N LYS A 43 6.00 10.81 10.47
CA LYS A 43 5.65 9.47 10.96
C LYS A 43 4.20 9.21 10.54
N PRO A 44 3.87 8.03 9.98
CA PRO A 44 2.49 7.70 9.69
C PRO A 44 1.68 7.87 10.97
N ASN A 45 0.71 8.79 10.93
CA ASN A 45 -0.15 9.04 12.06
C ASN A 45 -1.29 8.03 11.98
N LEU A 46 -1.67 7.42 13.10
CA LEU A 46 -2.85 6.55 13.15
C LEU A 46 -4.12 7.27 12.63
N MET A 47 -4.16 8.60 12.75
CA MET A 47 -5.23 9.43 12.20
C MET A 47 -5.27 9.48 10.66
N ASP A 48 -4.19 9.14 9.97
CA ASP A 48 -4.16 9.06 8.50
C ASP A 48 -5.02 7.88 7.99
N LEU A 49 -5.29 6.90 8.87
CA LEU A 49 -6.17 5.76 8.60
C LEU A 49 -7.62 6.06 9.00
N GLN A 50 -7.92 7.24 9.56
CA GLN A 50 -9.27 7.59 9.96
C GLN A 50 -10.19 7.71 8.74
N GLY A 51 -11.16 6.81 8.65
CA GLY A 51 -12.11 6.77 7.53
C GLY A 51 -11.63 5.94 6.33
N LEU A 52 -10.44 5.34 6.41
CA LEU A 52 -10.10 4.22 5.53
C LEU A 52 -11.13 3.11 5.78
N ASP A 53 -11.65 2.52 4.70
CA ASP A 53 -12.67 1.47 4.72
C ASP A 53 -14.06 1.84 5.26
N LYS A 54 -14.33 3.11 5.59
CA LYS A 54 -15.69 3.56 5.99
C LYS A 54 -16.77 3.15 4.98
N GLU A 55 -16.43 3.13 3.70
CA GLU A 55 -17.33 2.71 2.63
C GLU A 55 -17.56 1.19 2.60
N LEU A 56 -16.56 0.38 2.96
CA LEU A 56 -16.71 -1.08 3.08
C LEU A 56 -17.62 -1.46 4.25
N TRP A 57 -17.56 -0.70 5.34
CA TRP A 57 -18.43 -0.88 6.50
C TRP A 57 -19.84 -0.29 6.31
N ARG A 58 -20.13 0.35 5.17
CA ARG A 58 -21.44 0.95 4.91
C ARG A 58 -22.49 -0.14 4.67
N GLY A 59 -23.38 -0.33 5.65
CA GLY A 59 -24.45 -1.32 5.58
C GLY A 59 -24.09 -2.67 6.22
N VAL A 60 -22.89 -2.77 6.81
CA VAL A 60 -22.55 -3.89 7.69
C VAL A 60 -23.16 -3.63 9.06
N ASP A 61 -23.94 -4.58 9.57
CA ASP A 61 -24.37 -4.59 10.96
C ASP A 61 -23.17 -4.99 11.82
N VAL A 62 -22.58 -3.98 12.48
CA VAL A 62 -21.33 -4.13 13.22
C VAL A 62 -21.48 -5.09 14.39
N ASP A 63 -22.62 -5.06 15.07
CA ASP A 63 -22.88 -5.92 16.23
C ASP A 63 -23.02 -7.38 15.81
N THR A 64 -23.69 -7.62 14.68
CA THR A 64 -23.83 -8.97 14.10
C THR A 64 -22.48 -9.51 13.65
N TYR A 65 -21.71 -8.71 12.91
CA TYR A 65 -20.38 -9.11 12.43
C TYR A 65 -19.43 -9.45 13.58
N ILE A 66 -19.41 -8.65 14.65
CA ILE A 66 -18.56 -8.91 15.82
C ILE A 66 -18.98 -10.21 16.53
N ASN A 67 -20.27 -10.48 16.62
CA ASN A 67 -20.77 -11.69 17.27
C ASN A 67 -20.43 -12.95 16.46
N GLU A 68 -20.58 -12.91 15.12
CA GLU A 68 -20.18 -14.00 14.22
C GLU A 68 -18.67 -14.31 14.33
N GLU A 69 -17.83 -13.27 14.33
CA GLU A 69 -16.39 -13.43 14.53
C GLU A 69 -16.08 -14.06 15.90
N ARG A 70 -16.74 -13.62 16.98
CA ARG A 70 -16.55 -14.19 18.33
C ARG A 70 -16.99 -15.64 18.41
N GLU A 71 -18.11 -16.00 17.78
CA GLU A 71 -18.58 -17.38 17.72
C GLU A 71 -17.63 -18.25 16.91
N SER A 72 -17.07 -17.75 15.82
CA SER A 72 -16.10 -18.50 15.02
C SER A 72 -14.77 -18.78 15.73
N TRP A 73 -14.45 -18.02 16.79
CA TRP A 73 -13.25 -18.21 17.62
C TRP A 73 -13.54 -19.00 18.90
N ASN A 74 -14.81 -19.05 19.32
CA ASN A 74 -15.29 -19.91 20.39
C ASN A 74 -15.67 -21.27 19.80
N GLY A 75 -14.66 -22.08 19.48
CA GLY A 75 -14.83 -23.47 19.02
C GLY A 75 -15.62 -24.36 19.99
#